data_AF-Q00Z93-F1
#
_entry.id   AF-Q00Z93-F1
#
_cell.length_a   1.000
_cell.length_b   1.000
_cell.length_c   1.000
_cell.angle_alpha   90.00
_cell.angle_beta   90.00
_cell.angle_gamma   90.00
#
_symmetry.space_group_name_H-M   'P 1'
#
loop_
_entity.id
_entity.type
_entity.pdbx_description
1 polymer ?
#
loop_
_entity_poly.entity_id
_entity_poly.type
_entity_poly.pdbx_seq_one_letter_code
_entity_poly.pdbx_strand_id
1 'polypeptide(L)'
;MRAHSSPATASSRRRSPRDGRARERVRRCRAFVPPIVPNPNGDDARGHGNADSATLPNIERALRPLGWAIGAERGYDDTPHAYKMFKTRDGMRALEALQERLYVRDERGCRIRRETQSLWYMCCDGVRCRMNEGKHEIIVEMPLELATVRAHVEKAKTIEETIKAANKRG
;
A
#
# COMPACT_ATOMS: atom_id res chain seq x y z
N MET A 1 60.54 -41.25 31.50
CA MET A 1 60.99 -41.14 30.10
C MET A 1 60.54 -39.80 29.55
N ARG A 2 61.50 -39.03 28.97
CA ARG A 2 61.38 -37.83 28.08
C ARG A 2 60.62 -36.61 28.67
N ALA A 3 61.20 -35.48 29.11
CA ALA A 3 62.18 -34.54 28.50
C ALA A 3 61.58 -33.80 27.28
N HIS A 4 61.64 -32.47 27.06
CA HIS A 4 62.33 -31.30 27.63
C HIS A 4 61.50 -30.03 27.27
N SER A 5 61.64 -28.91 27.99
CA SER A 5 62.21 -27.64 27.45
C SER A 5 62.03 -26.45 28.41
N SER A 6 63.12 -25.72 28.56
CA SER A 6 63.41 -24.61 29.48
C SER A 6 63.03 -23.21 28.91
N PRO A 7 63.17 -22.13 29.70
CA PRO A 7 62.40 -20.89 29.61
C PRO A 7 63.18 -19.69 29.01
N ALA A 8 62.47 -18.62 28.66
CA ALA A 8 63.03 -17.28 28.42
C ALA A 8 61.94 -16.23 28.72
N THR A 9 62.00 -15.56 29.88
CA THR A 9 62.61 -14.23 30.15
C THR A 9 61.84 -13.02 29.61
N ALA A 10 61.60 -12.11 30.55
CA ALA A 10 60.74 -10.94 30.50
C ALA A 10 61.30 -9.76 29.69
N SER A 11 60.42 -8.87 29.20
CA SER A 11 60.70 -7.42 29.26
C SER A 11 59.45 -6.53 29.10
N SER A 12 59.12 -5.86 30.20
CA SER A 12 58.73 -4.46 30.38
C SER A 12 58.15 -3.62 29.20
N ARG A 13 56.92 -3.16 29.43
CA ARG A 13 56.34 -1.81 29.22
C ARG A 13 56.75 -1.03 27.96
N ARG A 14 55.76 -0.82 27.07
CA ARG A 14 55.48 0.50 26.49
C ARG A 14 54.00 0.86 26.65
N ARG A 15 53.77 2.03 27.22
CA ARG A 15 52.46 2.70 27.33
C ARG A 15 52.14 3.42 26.01
N SER A 16 50.82 3.63 25.85
CA SER A 16 50.13 4.75 25.19
C SER A 16 49.45 4.42 23.85
N PRO A 17 48.37 5.12 23.47
CA PRO A 17 47.30 5.74 24.28
C PRO A 17 45.89 5.30 23.81
N ARG A 18 44.88 5.77 24.54
CA ARG A 18 43.45 5.76 24.16
C ARG A 18 43.28 6.11 22.69
N ASP A 19 42.44 5.35 21.98
CA ASP A 19 41.53 5.91 20.99
C ASP A 19 40.30 5.04 20.84
N GLY A 20 39.18 5.58 21.33
CA GLY A 20 37.87 5.00 21.16
C GLY A 20 37.48 5.04 19.69
N ARG A 21 37.20 3.88 19.11
CA ARG A 21 36.45 3.79 17.86
C ARG A 21 35.00 3.48 18.17
N ALA A 22 34.31 4.49 18.71
CA ALA A 22 32.90 4.65 18.39
C ALA A 22 32.84 4.89 16.87
N ARG A 23 32.27 3.95 16.12
CA ARG A 23 31.92 4.18 14.72
C ARG A 23 30.75 5.17 14.69
N GLU A 24 31.09 6.44 14.83
CA GLU A 24 30.22 7.56 14.50
C GLU A 24 29.92 7.48 13.00
N ARG A 25 28.71 7.05 12.64
CA ARG A 25 28.21 7.22 11.27
C ARG A 25 28.12 8.72 11.03
N VAL A 26 29.11 9.23 10.31
CA VAL A 26 29.11 10.56 9.70
C VAL A 26 27.73 10.79 9.07
N ARG A 27 26.94 11.67 9.67
CA ARG A 27 25.77 12.28 9.02
C ARG A 27 26.33 13.08 7.84
N ARG A 28 26.38 12.47 6.66
CA ARG A 28 26.64 13.20 5.41
C ARG A 28 25.55 14.27 5.29
N CYS A 29 25.98 15.51 5.29
CA CYS A 29 25.15 16.68 5.07
C CYS A 29 24.32 16.47 3.80
N ARG A 30 22.99 16.55 3.90
CA ARG A 30 22.12 16.63 2.72
C ARG A 30 22.39 17.98 2.06
N ALA A 31 23.05 17.96 0.91
CA ALA A 31 23.26 19.16 0.11
C ALA A 31 21.90 19.79 -0.24
N PHE A 32 21.83 21.12 -0.17
CA PHE A 32 20.71 21.90 -0.66
C PHE A 32 20.67 21.77 -2.20
N VAL A 33 19.62 21.15 -2.74
CA VAL A 33 19.39 21.03 -4.18
C VAL A 33 18.50 22.20 -4.60
N PRO A 34 19.01 23.20 -5.35
CA PRO A 34 18.15 24.28 -5.85
C PRO A 34 17.11 23.72 -6.85
N PRO A 35 15.91 24.31 -6.93
CA PRO A 35 14.89 23.87 -7.87
C PRO A 35 15.39 24.03 -9.31
N ILE A 36 15.35 22.94 -10.06
CA ILE A 36 15.72 22.89 -11.48
C ILE A 36 14.70 23.75 -12.26
N VAL A 37 15.14 24.86 -12.81
CA VAL A 37 14.39 25.63 -13.80
C VAL A 37 14.38 24.80 -15.09
N PRO A 38 13.21 24.44 -15.67
CA PRO A 38 13.17 23.68 -16.92
C PRO A 38 13.86 24.47 -18.05
N ASN A 39 14.81 23.84 -18.72
CA ASN A 39 15.39 24.35 -19.96
C ASN A 39 14.32 24.29 -21.06
N PRO A 40 13.91 25.41 -21.67
CA PRO A 40 12.82 25.43 -22.65
C PRO A 40 13.18 24.77 -24.00
N ASN A 41 14.46 24.45 -24.23
CA ASN A 41 14.93 23.90 -25.51
C ASN A 41 15.65 22.53 -25.36
N GLY A 42 15.37 21.78 -24.30
CA GLY A 42 15.99 20.47 -24.04
C GLY A 42 15.12 19.32 -24.52
N ASP A 43 15.31 18.92 -25.77
CA ASP A 43 15.06 17.61 -26.39
C ASP A 43 14.11 16.63 -25.66
N ASP A 44 12.95 16.38 -26.29
CA ASP A 44 11.87 15.49 -25.86
C ASP A 44 12.28 14.01 -25.86
N ALA A 45 13.09 13.60 -24.88
CA ALA A 45 13.30 12.20 -24.53
C ALA A 45 12.68 11.85 -23.17
N ARG A 46 11.57 12.50 -22.82
CA ARG A 46 10.67 11.97 -21.77
C ARG A 46 10.00 10.76 -22.38
N GLY A 47 10.56 9.58 -22.08
CA GLY A 47 9.97 8.30 -22.40
C GLY A 47 8.46 8.36 -22.15
N HIS A 48 7.69 8.25 -23.22
CA HIS A 48 6.27 7.94 -23.15
C HIS A 48 6.15 6.56 -22.50
N GLY A 49 6.25 6.52 -21.17
CA GLY A 49 5.79 5.39 -20.39
C GLY A 49 4.34 5.19 -20.80
N ASN A 50 4.07 4.07 -21.47
CA ASN A 50 2.78 3.78 -22.07
C ASN A 50 1.70 4.09 -21.04
N ALA A 51 0.79 5.04 -21.31
CA ALA A 51 -0.18 5.53 -20.33
C ALA A 51 -1.09 4.40 -19.80
N ASP A 52 -1.16 3.29 -20.53
CA ASP A 52 -1.89 2.07 -20.17
C ASP A 52 -1.11 1.10 -19.27
N SER A 53 0.19 1.30 -19.07
CA SER A 53 0.98 0.49 -18.14
C SER A 53 0.49 0.69 -16.71
N ALA A 54 0.16 -0.41 -16.04
CA ALA A 54 -0.38 -0.48 -14.67
C ALA A 54 0.70 -0.18 -13.61
N THR A 55 1.35 0.98 -13.73
CA THR A 55 2.24 1.48 -12.68
C THR A 55 1.42 2.25 -11.65
N LEU A 56 1.86 2.23 -10.38
CA LEU A 56 1.18 2.93 -9.29
C LEU A 56 0.88 4.41 -9.61
N PRO A 57 1.82 5.21 -10.16
CA PRO A 57 1.53 6.60 -10.52
C PRO A 57 0.45 6.76 -11.59
N ASN A 58 0.38 5.85 -12.57
CA ASN A 58 -0.65 5.90 -13.61
C ASN A 58 -2.02 5.50 -13.06
N ILE A 59 -2.07 4.47 -12.21
CA ILE A 59 -3.31 4.03 -11.55
C ILE A 59 -3.83 5.15 -10.63
N GLU A 60 -2.97 5.74 -9.80
CA GLU A 60 -3.34 6.86 -8.92
C GLU A 60 -3.89 8.04 -9.72
N ARG A 61 -3.20 8.44 -10.81
CA ARG A 61 -3.66 9.52 -11.69
C ARG A 61 -5.03 9.24 -12.30
N ALA A 62 -5.31 8.00 -12.68
CA ALA A 62 -6.57 7.60 -13.30
C ALA A 62 -7.73 7.47 -12.31
N LEU A 63 -7.45 7.05 -11.08
CA LEU A 63 -8.45 6.84 -10.02
C LEU A 63 -8.78 8.11 -9.23
N ARG A 64 -7.84 9.07 -9.13
CA ARG A 64 -8.03 10.33 -8.40
C ARG A 64 -9.27 11.13 -8.84
N PRO A 65 -9.59 11.31 -10.14
CA PRO A 65 -10.79 12.02 -10.57
C PRO A 65 -12.11 11.32 -10.14
N LEU A 66 -12.04 10.02 -9.86
CA LEU A 66 -13.16 9.25 -9.31
C LEU A 66 -13.24 9.35 -7.78
N GLY A 67 -12.30 10.05 -7.13
CA GLY A 67 -12.27 10.20 -5.67
C GLY A 67 -11.76 8.97 -4.92
N TRP A 68 -11.03 8.09 -5.60
CA TRP A 68 -10.28 6.99 -4.98
C TRP A 68 -8.88 7.47 -4.61
N ALA A 69 -8.38 7.00 -3.47
CA ALA A 69 -7.02 7.27 -3.01
C ALA A 69 -6.19 5.98 -3.02
N ILE A 70 -4.87 6.10 -3.14
CA ILE A 70 -3.95 4.97 -2.95
C ILE A 70 -3.37 5.07 -1.54
N GLY A 71 -3.39 3.96 -0.80
CA GLY A 71 -2.84 3.89 0.54
C GLY A 71 -2.53 2.47 0.96
N ALA A 72 -1.90 2.34 2.13
CA ALA A 72 -1.68 1.07 2.80
C ALA A 72 -2.22 1.18 4.23
N GLU A 73 -2.77 0.09 4.77
CA GLU A 73 -3.25 0.08 6.15
C GLU A 73 -2.06 -0.14 7.07
N ARG A 74 -1.71 0.88 7.85
CA ARG A 74 -0.57 0.80 8.78
C ARG A 74 -0.76 -0.35 9.76
N GLY A 75 0.13 -1.36 9.67
CA GLY A 75 0.33 -2.37 10.71
C GLY A 75 -0.37 -3.72 10.51
N TYR A 76 -1.06 -3.96 9.40
CA TYR A 76 -1.59 -5.30 9.06
C TYR A 76 -1.19 -5.74 7.65
N ASP A 77 -1.33 -4.85 6.67
CA ASP A 77 -0.98 -5.09 5.27
C ASP A 77 -0.40 -3.80 4.68
N ASP A 78 0.93 -3.77 4.55
CA ASP A 78 1.65 -2.65 3.94
C ASP A 78 1.49 -2.61 2.41
N THR A 79 0.73 -3.55 1.83
CA THR A 79 0.49 -3.60 0.38
C THR A 79 -0.39 -2.41 -0.04
N PRO A 80 0.09 -1.59 -1.00
CA PRO A 80 -0.70 -0.50 -1.52
C PRO A 80 -1.98 -1.01 -2.19
N HIS A 81 -3.10 -0.38 -1.85
CA HIS A 81 -4.41 -0.65 -2.42
C HIS A 81 -5.11 0.68 -2.74
N ALA A 82 -6.01 0.64 -3.71
CA ALA A 82 -6.91 1.74 -3.97
C ALA A 82 -8.09 1.66 -3.00
N TYR A 83 -8.42 2.74 -2.30
CA TYR A 83 -9.54 2.76 -1.38
C TYR A 83 -10.46 3.96 -1.58
N LYS A 84 -11.71 3.78 -1.21
CA LYS A 84 -12.72 4.84 -1.19
C LYS A 84 -13.77 4.56 -0.12
N MET A 85 -14.19 5.62 0.56
CA MET A 85 -15.29 5.58 1.52
C MET A 85 -16.59 6.02 0.85
N PHE A 86 -17.66 5.29 1.12
CA PHE A 86 -19.01 5.56 0.66
C PHE A 86 -19.94 5.77 1.85
N LYS A 87 -20.81 6.77 1.74
CA LYS A 87 -21.94 6.93 2.65
C LYS A 87 -23.10 6.06 2.16
N THR A 88 -23.71 5.31 3.07
CA THR A 88 -24.78 4.36 2.76
C THR A 88 -25.95 4.51 3.70
N ARG A 89 -27.17 4.61 3.16
CA ARG A 89 -28.38 4.63 3.99
C ARG A 89 -28.63 3.25 4.60
N ASP A 90 -28.49 2.22 3.77
CA ASP A 90 -28.56 0.80 4.14
C ASP A 90 -27.26 0.12 3.68
N GLY A 91 -26.33 -0.03 4.62
CA GLY A 91 -25.02 -0.59 4.33
C GLY A 91 -25.08 -2.10 4.04
N MET A 92 -25.98 -2.84 4.70
CA MET A 92 -26.10 -4.29 4.48
C MET A 92 -26.56 -4.59 3.08
N ARG A 93 -27.57 -3.86 2.59
CA ARG A 93 -28.02 -3.97 1.21
C ARG A 93 -26.92 -3.62 0.19
N ALA A 94 -26.10 -2.62 0.50
CA ALA A 94 -24.97 -2.26 -0.36
C ALA A 94 -23.90 -3.37 -0.38
N LEU A 95 -23.61 -4.02 0.74
CA LEU A 95 -22.72 -5.19 0.79
C LEU A 95 -23.30 -6.38 0.01
N GLU A 96 -24.60 -6.67 0.15
CA GLU A 96 -25.27 -7.74 -0.60
C GLU A 96 -25.20 -7.51 -2.11
N ALA A 97 -25.46 -6.27 -2.56
CA ALA A 97 -25.36 -5.89 -3.96
C ALA A 97 -23.92 -6.01 -4.50
N LEU A 98 -22.93 -5.61 -3.70
CA LEU A 98 -21.52 -5.80 -4.04
C LEU A 98 -21.14 -7.27 -4.10
N GLN A 99 -21.62 -8.08 -3.14
CA GLN A 99 -21.40 -9.52 -3.14
C GLN A 99 -21.93 -10.14 -4.42
N GLU A 100 -23.19 -9.87 -4.79
CA GLU A 100 -23.79 -10.38 -6.03
C GLU A 100 -23.00 -9.96 -7.27
N ARG A 101 -22.55 -8.70 -7.32
CA ARG A 101 -21.86 -8.16 -8.49
C ARG A 101 -20.43 -8.66 -8.67
N LEU A 102 -19.72 -8.88 -7.56
CA LEU A 102 -18.30 -9.26 -7.51
C LEU A 102 -18.10 -10.76 -7.29
N TYR A 103 -19.17 -11.54 -7.07
CA TYR A 103 -19.05 -12.97 -6.83
C TYR A 103 -18.39 -13.69 -8.01
N VAL A 104 -17.25 -14.33 -7.74
CA VAL A 104 -16.57 -15.22 -8.69
C VAL A 104 -16.76 -16.66 -8.21
N ARG A 105 -17.25 -17.55 -9.08
CA ARG A 105 -17.61 -18.94 -8.73
C ARG A 105 -16.47 -19.73 -8.10
N ASP A 106 -15.23 -19.44 -8.50
CA ASP A 106 -14.05 -20.17 -8.06
C ASP A 106 -13.40 -19.57 -6.79
N GLU A 107 -13.89 -18.42 -6.31
CA GLU A 107 -13.35 -17.76 -5.12
C GLU A 107 -13.97 -18.34 -3.84
N ARG A 108 -13.12 -18.99 -3.04
CA ARG A 108 -13.53 -19.46 -1.71
C ARG A 108 -13.54 -18.28 -0.74
N GLY A 109 -14.72 -17.95 -0.22
CA GLY A 109 -14.84 -17.06 0.94
C GLY A 109 -15.50 -15.71 0.68
N CYS A 110 -16.01 -15.45 -0.52
CA CYS A 110 -16.87 -14.30 -0.81
C CYS A 110 -18.21 -14.40 -0.07
N ARG A 111 -18.20 -13.93 1.19
CA ARG A 111 -19.33 -13.92 2.11
C ARG A 111 -19.23 -12.74 3.08
N ILE A 112 -20.36 -12.09 3.32
CA ILE A 112 -20.49 -11.07 4.36
C ILE A 112 -20.35 -11.73 5.74
N ARG A 113 -19.45 -11.20 6.57
CA ARG A 113 -19.18 -11.65 7.93
C ARG A 113 -19.34 -10.48 8.89
N ARG A 114 -19.86 -10.77 10.08
CA ARG A 114 -19.92 -9.80 11.17
C ARG A 114 -18.63 -9.90 11.98
N GLU A 115 -17.95 -8.77 12.17
CA GLU A 115 -16.72 -8.69 12.97
C GLU A 115 -17.03 -8.24 14.41
N THR A 116 -17.88 -7.23 14.56
CA THR A 116 -18.43 -6.78 15.85
C THR A 116 -19.91 -6.45 15.70
N GLN A 117 -20.58 -5.95 16.75
CA GLN A 117 -22.01 -5.62 16.67
C GLN A 117 -22.37 -4.65 15.54
N SER A 118 -21.47 -3.72 15.19
CA SER A 118 -21.69 -2.68 14.19
C SER A 118 -20.70 -2.73 13.01
N LEU A 119 -19.72 -3.64 13.04
CA LEU A 119 -18.73 -3.79 11.98
C LEU A 119 -18.94 -5.07 11.19
N TRP A 120 -18.93 -4.92 9.88
CA TRP A 120 -19.10 -6.02 8.94
C TRP A 120 -17.99 -5.99 7.92
N TYR A 121 -17.58 -7.18 7.49
CA TYR A 121 -16.47 -7.40 6.57
C TYR A 121 -16.91 -8.31 5.42
N MET A 122 -16.40 -8.04 4.23
CA MET A 122 -16.57 -8.89 3.05
C MET A 122 -15.30 -8.81 2.19
N CYS A 123 -14.92 -9.92 1.57
CA CYS A 123 -13.87 -9.96 0.55
C CYS A 123 -14.39 -10.72 -0.67
N CYS A 124 -14.49 -10.09 -1.83
CA CYS A 124 -14.97 -10.70 -3.07
C CYS A 124 -14.18 -10.16 -4.27
N ASP A 125 -13.74 -11.02 -5.16
CA ASP A 125 -12.86 -10.71 -6.30
C ASP A 125 -11.63 -9.89 -5.86
N GLY A 126 -11.04 -10.28 -4.71
CA GLY A 126 -9.95 -9.55 -4.06
C GLY A 126 -10.32 -8.16 -3.48
N VAL A 127 -11.55 -7.67 -3.70
CA VAL A 127 -12.04 -6.40 -3.14
C VAL A 127 -12.45 -6.60 -1.70
N ARG A 128 -11.81 -5.87 -0.78
CA ARG A 128 -12.16 -5.89 0.65
C ARG A 128 -13.14 -4.76 0.95
N CYS A 129 -14.19 -5.05 1.68
CA CYS A 129 -15.19 -4.09 2.11
C CYS A 129 -15.30 -4.15 3.64
N ARG A 130 -15.25 -2.98 4.28
CA ARG A 130 -15.47 -2.79 5.72
C ARG A 130 -16.63 -1.83 5.90
N MET A 131 -17.75 -2.32 6.43
CA MET A 131 -18.92 -1.50 6.72
C MET A 131 -19.01 -1.22 8.22
N ASN A 132 -19.27 0.05 8.54
CA ASN A 132 -19.63 0.48 9.88
C ASN A 132 -21.09 0.94 9.88
N GLU A 133 -21.96 0.12 10.48
CA GLU A 133 -23.39 0.35 10.57
C GLU A 133 -23.70 1.64 11.36
N GLY A 134 -23.01 1.87 12.48
CA GLY A 134 -23.21 3.05 13.32
C GLY A 134 -22.77 4.35 12.66
N LYS A 135 -21.86 4.30 11.68
CA LYS A 135 -21.40 5.47 10.92
C LYS A 135 -22.06 5.62 9.54
N HIS A 136 -22.89 4.66 9.14
CA HIS A 136 -23.50 4.62 7.80
C HIS A 136 -22.44 4.72 6.69
N GLU A 137 -21.34 3.99 6.85
CA GLU A 137 -20.16 4.06 5.98
C GLU A 137 -19.71 2.68 5.52
N ILE A 138 -19.27 2.59 4.26
CA ILE A 138 -18.52 1.44 3.73
C ILE A 138 -17.19 1.95 3.19
N ILE A 139 -16.10 1.38 3.67
CA ILE A 139 -14.77 1.54 3.09
C ILE A 139 -14.54 0.35 2.15
N VAL A 140 -14.25 0.65 0.90
CA VAL A 140 -13.91 -0.36 -0.12
C VAL A 140 -12.46 -0.22 -0.49
N GLU A 141 -11.75 -1.35 -0.55
CA GLU A 141 -10.35 -1.48 -0.89
C GLU A 141 -10.20 -2.44 -2.05
N MET A 142 -9.48 -2.01 -3.09
CA MET A 142 -9.22 -2.76 -4.31
C MET A 142 -7.70 -2.96 -4.45
N PRO A 143 -7.23 -4.21 -4.62
CA PRO A 143 -5.81 -4.50 -4.80
C PRO A 143 -5.31 -3.92 -6.13
N LEU A 144 -4.02 -3.56 -6.18
CA LEU A 144 -3.36 -2.99 -7.36
C LEU A 144 -2.74 -4.06 -8.27
N GLU A 145 -3.42 -5.19 -8.44
CA GLU A 145 -2.90 -6.39 -9.12
C GLU A 145 -3.43 -6.56 -10.55
N LEU A 146 -4.31 -5.67 -11.02
CA LEU A 146 -4.90 -5.82 -12.35
C LEU A 146 -3.90 -5.43 -13.45
N ALA A 147 -3.96 -6.11 -14.59
CA ALA A 147 -2.97 -5.98 -15.65
C ALA A 147 -2.87 -4.57 -16.28
N THR A 148 -3.94 -3.77 -16.25
CA THR A 148 -4.01 -2.47 -16.93
C THR A 148 -4.63 -1.39 -16.05
N VAL A 149 -4.26 -0.12 -16.31
CA VAL A 149 -4.90 1.05 -15.67
C VAL A 149 -6.41 1.06 -15.96
N ARG A 150 -6.79 0.72 -17.19
CA ARG A 150 -8.20 0.65 -17.61
C ARG A 150 -9.00 -0.35 -16.77
N ALA A 151 -8.44 -1.52 -16.46
CA ALA A 151 -9.12 -2.51 -15.63
C ALA A 151 -9.40 -1.98 -14.21
N HIS A 152 -8.48 -1.21 -13.63
CA HIS A 152 -8.70 -0.57 -12.33
C HIS A 152 -9.83 0.46 -12.39
N VAL A 153 -9.87 1.27 -13.44
CA VAL A 153 -10.93 2.28 -13.63
C VAL A 153 -12.29 1.62 -13.84
N GLU A 154 -12.37 0.58 -14.66
CA GLU A 154 -13.63 -0.16 -14.92
C GLU A 154 -14.15 -0.85 -13.66
N LYS A 155 -13.26 -1.48 -12.88
CA LYS A 155 -13.63 -2.12 -11.60
C LYS A 155 -14.08 -1.08 -10.56
N ALA A 156 -13.37 0.04 -10.43
CA ALA A 156 -13.75 1.14 -9.55
C ALA A 156 -15.15 1.70 -9.90
N LYS A 157 -15.42 1.95 -11.19
CA LYS A 157 -16.75 2.41 -11.66
C LYS A 157 -17.85 1.39 -11.35
N THR A 158 -17.59 0.11 -11.61
CA THR A 158 -18.55 -0.97 -11.32
C THR A 158 -18.93 -1.00 -9.84
N ILE A 159 -17.95 -0.88 -8.94
CA ILE A 159 -18.18 -0.79 -7.48
C ILE A 159 -19.04 0.44 -7.15
N GLU A 160 -18.66 1.61 -7.67
CA GLU A 160 -19.40 2.85 -7.39
C GLU A 160 -20.86 2.80 -7.85
N GLU A 161 -21.10 2.31 -9.07
CA GLU A 161 -22.44 2.18 -9.65
C GLU A 161 -23.29 1.21 -8.84
N THR A 162 -22.70 0.10 -8.37
CA THR A 162 -23.38 -0.89 -7.52
C THR A 162 -23.83 -0.28 -6.20
N ILE A 163 -22.93 0.42 -5.50
CA ILE A 163 -23.26 1.08 -4.21
C ILE A 163 -24.30 2.19 -4.43
N LYS A 164 -24.14 3.01 -5.48
CA LYS A 164 -25.10 4.07 -5.82
C LYS A 164 -26.49 3.51 -6.14
N ALA A 165 -26.55 2.39 -6.87
CA ALA A 165 -27.81 1.72 -7.19
C ALA A 165 -28.48 1.13 -5.95
N ALA A 166 -27.71 0.52 -5.04
CA ALA A 166 -28.23 0.01 -3.76
C ALA A 166 -28.81 1.14 -2.90
N ASN A 167 -28.12 2.28 -2.81
CA ASN A 167 -28.57 3.44 -2.03
C ASN A 167 -29.87 4.08 -2.57
N LYS A 168 -30.14 4.01 -3.88
CA LYS A 168 -31.36 4.58 -4.47
C LYS A 168 -32.63 3.77 -4.17
N ARG A 169 -32.48 2.49 -3.87
CA ARG A 169 -33.62 1.56 -3.75
C ARG A 169 -34.13 1.40 -2.31
N GLY A 170 -33.46 2.02 -1.33
CA GLY A 170 -33.78 1.94 0.11
C GLY A 170 -34.44 3.19 0.67
#